data_AF-A0A950WE84-F1
#
_entry.id   AF-A0A950WE84-F1
#
_cell.length_a   1.000
_cell.length_b   1.000
_cell.length_c   1.000
_cell.angle_alpha   90.00
_cell.angle_beta   90.00
_cell.angle_gamma   90.00
#
_symmetry.space_group_name_H-M   'P 1'
#
loop_
_entity.id
_entity.type
_entity.pdbx_description
1 polymer ?
#
loop_
_entity_poly.entity_id
_entity_poly.type
_entity_poly.pdbx_seq_one_letter_code
_entity_poly.pdbx_strand_id
1 'polypeptide(L)'
;MIKNSRWIQPARRLDADNKTALASAISRLLPEDRGWITLEEAGRLFSNMQPQYAFGEMDDEGKQNLEKFAREVSRQFEFWPNENRLYFSARSA
;
A
#
# COMPACT_ATOMS: atom_id res chain seq x y z
N MET A 1 -21.12 11.06 -22.93
CA MET A 1 -20.73 10.85 -21.52
C MET A 1 -19.32 10.28 -21.49
N ILE A 2 -18.30 11.11 -21.27
CA ILE A 2 -16.91 10.63 -21.14
C ILE A 2 -16.70 10.31 -19.66
N LYS A 3 -16.47 9.03 -19.33
CA LYS A 3 -16.00 8.64 -18.01
C LYS A 3 -14.58 9.19 -17.87
N ASN A 4 -14.42 10.36 -17.25
CA ASN A 4 -13.13 10.85 -16.78
C ASN A 4 -12.67 9.95 -15.61
N SER A 5 -12.22 8.74 -15.93
CA SER A 5 -11.45 7.92 -15.00
C SER A 5 -10.07 8.57 -14.90
N ARG A 6 -9.87 9.35 -13.84
CA ARG A 6 -8.66 10.13 -13.54
C ARG A 6 -7.46 9.24 -13.13
N TRP A 7 -7.22 8.19 -13.90
CA TRP A 7 -6.16 7.21 -13.67
C TRP A 7 -5.46 6.94 -15.00
N ILE A 8 -4.51 7.81 -15.35
CA ILE A 8 -3.83 7.77 -16.66
C ILE A 8 -2.71 6.71 -16.70
N GLN A 9 -2.25 6.20 -15.54
CA GLN A 9 -1.16 5.22 -15.47
C GLN A 9 -1.57 3.91 -14.78
N PRO A 10 -1.17 2.74 -15.33
CA PRO A 10 -1.38 1.45 -14.70
C PRO A 10 -0.55 1.33 -13.43
N ALA A 11 -1.15 0.79 -12.37
CA ALA A 11 -0.45 0.60 -11.11
C ALA A 11 0.61 -0.51 -11.22
N ARG A 12 1.84 -0.27 -10.75
CA ARG A 12 2.93 -1.24 -10.83
C ARG A 12 3.10 -2.05 -9.55
N ARG A 13 3.56 -3.30 -9.70
CA ARG A 13 3.99 -4.11 -8.56
C ARG A 13 5.23 -3.50 -7.90
N LEU A 14 5.20 -3.34 -6.58
CA LEU A 14 6.33 -2.87 -5.79
C LEU A 14 7.09 -4.05 -5.17
N ASP A 15 8.39 -3.87 -4.99
CA ASP A 15 9.23 -4.78 -4.21
C ASP A 15 8.86 -4.64 -2.72
N ALA A 16 8.56 -5.76 -2.07
CA ALA A 16 8.06 -5.83 -0.71
C ALA A 16 8.86 -6.81 0.16
N ASP A 17 10.11 -7.10 -0.23
CA ASP A 17 10.98 -8.02 0.50
C ASP A 17 11.20 -7.60 1.95
N ASN A 18 11.34 -6.29 2.17
CA ASN A 18 11.38 -5.65 3.48
C ASN A 18 10.90 -4.19 3.37
N LYS A 19 10.71 -3.50 4.51
CA LYS A 19 10.24 -2.11 4.54
C LYS A 19 11.17 -1.14 3.80
N THR A 20 12.48 -1.38 3.80
CA THR A 20 13.47 -0.54 3.11
C THR A 20 13.38 -0.69 1.60
N ALA A 21 13.25 -1.92 1.10
CA ALA A 21 13.03 -2.20 -0.32
C ALA A 21 11.71 -1.56 -0.79
N LEU A 22 10.64 -1.70 -0.01
CA LEU A 22 9.35 -1.07 -0.30
C LEU A 22 9.44 0.45 -0.33
N ALA A 23 10.09 1.08 0.65
CA ALA A 23 10.29 2.53 0.66
C ALA A 23 11.09 3.00 -0.58
N SER A 24 12.13 2.26 -0.97
CA SER A 24 12.91 2.54 -2.19
C SER A 24 12.10 2.35 -3.48
N ALA A 25 11.18 1.38 -3.52
CA ALA A 25 10.29 1.18 -4.66
C ALA A 25 9.23 2.29 -4.76
N ILE A 26 8.74 2.77 -3.62
CA ILE A 26 7.77 3.88 -3.51
C ILE A 26 8.39 5.22 -3.89
N SER A 27 9.64 5.49 -3.48
CA SER A 27 10.32 6.76 -3.83
C SER A 27 10.53 6.93 -5.33
N ARG A 28 10.57 5.82 -6.07
CA ARG A 28 10.65 5.77 -7.53
C ARG A 28 9.30 5.92 -8.23
N LEU A 29 8.19 6.10 -7.52
CA LEU A 29 6.86 6.35 -8.11
C LEU A 29 6.74 7.84 -8.45
N LEU A 30 6.29 8.16 -9.66
CA LEU A 30 5.90 9.53 -9.97
C LEU A 30 4.72 9.97 -9.10
N PRO A 31 4.47 11.29 -8.95
CA PRO A 31 3.32 11.78 -8.19
C PRO A 31 1.97 11.22 -8.68
N GLU A 32 1.83 10.98 -9.98
CA GLU A 32 0.58 10.48 -10.58
C GLU A 32 0.50 8.95 -10.62
N ASP A 33 1.59 8.26 -10.26
CA ASP A 33 1.66 6.80 -10.30
C ASP A 33 1.12 6.17 -9.02
N ARG A 34 0.67 4.93 -9.18
CA ARG A 34 0.30 4.04 -8.08
C ARG A 34 1.17 2.80 -8.11
N GLY A 35 1.50 2.32 -6.93
CA GLY A 35 2.16 1.03 -6.75
C GLY A 35 1.32 0.12 -5.87
N TRP A 36 1.51 -1.19 -5.97
CA TRP A 36 0.81 -2.14 -5.12
C TRP A 36 1.71 -3.26 -4.62
N ILE A 37 1.33 -3.80 -3.47
CA ILE A 37 1.85 -5.05 -2.88
C ILE A 37 0.68 -6.00 -2.59
N THR A 38 0.95 -7.28 -2.32
CA THR A 38 -0.13 -8.19 -1.90
C THR A 38 -0.51 -7.93 -0.44
N LEU A 39 -1.73 -8.31 -0.04
CA LEU A 39 -2.14 -8.23 1.37
C LEU A 39 -1.28 -9.13 2.27
N GLU A 40 -0.82 -10.27 1.75
CA GLU A 40 0.08 -11.18 2.46
C GLU A 40 1.42 -10.51 2.80
N GLU A 41 2.04 -9.83 1.83
CA GLU A 41 3.27 -9.10 2.10
C GLU A 41 3.06 -7.92 3.02
N ALA A 42 1.94 -7.21 2.87
CA ALA A 42 1.58 -6.14 3.81
C ALA A 42 1.46 -6.70 5.23
N GLY A 43 0.79 -7.85 5.40
CA GLY A 43 0.67 -8.55 6.67
C GLY A 43 2.05 -8.91 7.24
N ARG A 44 2.90 -9.57 6.45
CA ARG A 44 4.28 -9.91 6.85
C ARG A 44 5.11 -8.69 7.28
N LEU A 45 4.94 -7.56 6.59
CA LEU A 45 5.74 -6.36 6.85
C LEU A 45 5.25 -5.57 8.07
N PHE A 46 3.93 -5.48 8.27
CA PHE A 46 3.36 -4.51 9.21
C PHE A 46 2.63 -5.13 10.39
N SER A 47 2.16 -6.37 10.27
CA SER A 47 1.39 -7.08 11.31
C SER A 47 2.21 -8.16 11.99
N ASN A 48 1.99 -8.35 13.29
CA ASN A 48 2.47 -9.50 14.05
C ASN A 48 1.45 -10.65 14.09
N MET A 49 0.25 -10.43 13.53
CA MET A 49 -0.79 -11.45 13.46
C MET A 49 -0.52 -12.43 12.31
N GLN A 50 -1.18 -13.59 12.37
CA GLN A 50 -1.17 -14.51 11.23
C GLN A 50 -1.82 -13.83 10.01
N PRO A 51 -1.42 -14.20 8.77
CA PRO A 51 -1.85 -13.51 7.56
C PRO A 51 -3.37 -13.32 7.43
N GLN A 52 -4.17 -14.29 7.86
CA GLN A 52 -5.64 -14.22 7.80
C GLN A 52 -6.28 -13.23 8.79
N TYR A 53 -5.53 -12.77 9.79
CA TYR A 53 -5.98 -11.79 10.79
C TYR A 53 -5.31 -10.42 10.64
N ALA A 54 -4.30 -10.31 9.76
CA ALA A 54 -3.61 -9.06 9.50
C ALA A 54 -4.59 -7.97 9.04
N PHE A 55 -4.50 -6.79 9.67
CA PHE A 55 -5.38 -5.63 9.48
C PHE A 55 -6.87 -5.88 9.79
N GLY A 56 -7.21 -7.00 10.43
CA GLY A 56 -8.54 -7.27 10.95
C GLY A 56 -8.92 -6.38 12.13
N GLU A 57 -10.11 -6.56 12.70
CA GLU A 57 -10.62 -5.70 13.78
C GLU A 57 -9.65 -5.58 14.96
N MET A 58 -8.96 -6.67 15.34
CA MET A 58 -8.06 -6.71 16.50
C MET A 58 -6.61 -6.29 16.20
N ASP A 59 -6.24 -6.06 14.94
CA ASP A 59 -4.85 -5.77 14.53
C ASP A 59 -4.55 -4.26 14.50
N ASP A 60 -4.79 -3.58 15.62
CA ASP A 60 -4.55 -2.13 15.71
C ASP A 60 -3.07 -1.79 15.61
N GLU A 61 -2.19 -2.65 16.12
CA GLU A 61 -0.74 -2.49 15.97
C GLU A 61 -0.34 -2.56 14.49
N GLY A 62 -0.83 -3.54 13.74
CA GLY A 62 -0.55 -3.66 12.31
C GLY A 62 -1.02 -2.46 11.50
N LYS A 63 -2.24 -1.97 11.79
CA LYS A 63 -2.78 -0.75 11.17
C LYS A 63 -1.93 0.48 11.48
N GLN A 64 -1.55 0.68 12.75
CA GLN A 64 -0.69 1.80 13.17
C GLN A 64 0.69 1.75 12.51
N ASN A 65 1.28 0.56 12.41
CA ASN A 65 2.56 0.34 11.72
C ASN A 65 2.48 0.71 10.23
N LEU A 66 1.40 0.30 9.55
CA LEU A 66 1.18 0.63 8.15
C LEU A 66 0.94 2.14 7.97
N GLU A 67 0.12 2.77 8.82
CA GLU A 67 -0.12 4.21 8.79
C GLU A 67 1.16 5.01 9.01
N LYS A 68 1.98 4.62 9.98
CA LYS A 68 3.28 5.26 10.26
C LYS A 68 4.19 5.17 9.03
N PHE A 69 4.32 3.98 8.44
CA PHE A 69 5.13 3.79 7.25
C PHE A 69 4.64 4.64 6.07
N ALA A 70 3.33 4.67 5.83
CA ALA A 70 2.74 5.48 4.76
C ALA A 70 3.03 6.99 4.93
N ARG A 71 3.00 7.49 6.18
CA ARG A 71 3.40 8.87 6.51
C ARG A 71 4.90 9.10 6.24
N GLU A 72 5.77 8.17 6.62
CA GLU A 72 7.22 8.27 6.40
C GLU A 72 7.56 8.37 4.90
N VAL A 73 6.88 7.60 4.04
CA VAL A 73 7.08 7.64 2.58
C VAL A 73 6.20 8.69 1.87
N SER A 74 5.46 9.50 2.62
CA SER A 74 4.56 10.56 2.11
C SER A 74 3.53 10.04 1.08
N ARG A 75 2.95 8.86 1.31
CA ARG A 75 1.92 8.26 0.46
C ARG A 75 0.63 7.99 1.24
N GLN A 76 -0.48 7.93 0.51
CA GLN A 76 -1.71 7.32 1.01
C GLN A 76 -1.70 5.83 0.66
N PHE A 77 -2.52 5.05 1.36
CA PHE A 77 -2.72 3.65 1.06
C PHE A 77 -4.21 3.29 1.00
N GLU A 78 -4.55 2.28 0.21
CA GLU A 78 -5.92 1.79 0.08
C GLU A 78 -5.92 0.26 -0.08
N PHE A 79 -6.74 -0.42 0.71
CA PHE A 79 -6.95 -1.86 0.61
C PHE A 79 -7.94 -2.18 -0.52
N TRP A 80 -7.57 -3.09 -1.41
CA TRP A 80 -8.42 -3.61 -2.46
C TRP A 80 -8.53 -5.14 -2.30
N PRO A 81 -9.39 -5.62 -1.38
CA PRO A 81 -9.47 -7.05 -1.04
C PRO A 81 -9.85 -7.95 -2.21
N ASN A 82 -10.69 -7.46 -3.12
CA ASN A 82 -11.11 -8.19 -4.32
C ASN A 82 -9.93 -8.56 -5.24
N GLU A 83 -8.85 -7.80 -5.19
CA GLU A 83 -7.62 -8.06 -5.95
C GLU A 83 -6.50 -8.65 -5.09
N ASN A 84 -6.74 -8.86 -3.79
CA ASN A 84 -5.74 -9.20 -2.79
C ASN A 84 -4.54 -8.24 -2.77
N ARG A 85 -4.81 -6.93 -2.89
CA ARG A 85 -3.78 -5.89 -3.02
C ARG A 85 -3.94 -4.75 -2.02
N LEU A 86 -2.80 -4.20 -1.62
CA LEU A 86 -2.70 -2.90 -0.96
C LEU A 86 -2.01 -1.93 -1.93
N TYR A 87 -2.68 -0.83 -2.25
CA TYR A 87 -2.18 0.20 -3.14
C TYR A 87 -1.55 1.35 -2.35
N PHE A 88 -0.49 1.94 -2.90
CA PHE A 88 0.11 3.19 -2.46
C PHE A 88 -0.01 4.24 -3.58
N SER A 89 -0.44 5.44 -3.23
CA SER A 89 -0.62 6.56 -4.16
C SER A 89 -0.11 7.87 -3.57
N ALA A 90 0.11 8.89 -4.40
CA ALA A 90 0.32 10.23 -3.87
C ALA A 90 -0.86 10.67 -3.00
N ARG A 91 -0.57 11.57 -2.06
CA ARG A 91 -1.59 12.23 -1.29
C ARG A 91 -2.33 13.19 -2.22
N SER A 92 -3.62 12.95 -2.46
CA SER A 92 -4.49 13.95 -3.08
C SER A 92 -4.39 15.22 -2.22
N ALA A 93 -3.91 16.32 -2.80
CA ALA A 93 -3.93 17.63 -2.17
C ALA A 93 -5.37 18.11 -1.94
#